data_AF-A0A937TUY3-F1
#
_entry.id   AF-A0A937TUY3-F1
#
_cell.length_a   1.000
_cell.length_b   1.000
_cell.length_c   1.000
_cell.angle_alpha   90.00
_cell.angle_beta   90.00
_cell.angle_gamma   90.00
#
_symmetry.space_group_name_H-M   'P 1'
#
loop_
_entity.id
_entity.type
_entity.pdbx_description
1 polymer ?
#
loop_
_entity_poly.entity_id
_entity_poly.type
_entity_poly.pdbx_seq_one_letter_code
_entity_poly.pdbx_strand_id
1 'polypeptide(L)'
;MPKEWILNSAINRWGLQKKRMVGAVSDEIRKCSPKKSKDWEQYYYKNVYPKSHLIEIGKKLYVKITEVLQAELNEITEEDCINYVINLVISRTFDGYMTEKKTVYEQLQDILGVKIEPAPDEWDRLFNVDFFIKIKDKFIGLQIKPAGFAFITQIIKERQQQETTHKKFTAKYGGKVFYVISIKEGDKKKIYNADVIEEIKKEIGKLKK
;
A
#
# COMPACT_ATOMS: atom_id res chain seq x y z
N MET A 1 -18.45 -4.76 18.11
CA MET A 1 -19.13 -4.08 16.97
C MET A 1 -19.68 -2.70 17.34
N PRO A 2 -20.33 -2.46 18.51
CA PRO A 2 -20.82 -1.11 18.89
C PRO A 2 -19.68 -0.08 18.99
N LYS A 3 -18.60 -0.44 19.68
CA LYS A 3 -17.44 0.42 19.96
C LYS A 3 -16.72 0.94 18.72
N GLU A 4 -16.43 0.07 17.76
CA GLU A 4 -15.74 0.45 16.53
C GLU A 4 -16.60 1.40 15.68
N TRP A 5 -17.91 1.17 15.63
CA TRP A 5 -18.84 2.04 14.95
C TRP A 5 -18.91 3.43 15.61
N ILE A 6 -18.94 3.50 16.94
CA ILE A 6 -18.90 4.77 17.69
C ILE A 6 -17.60 5.51 17.40
N LEU A 7 -16.45 4.85 17.53
CA LEU A 7 -15.13 5.46 17.30
C LEU A 7 -14.98 5.97 15.87
N ASN A 8 -15.42 5.18 14.88
CA ASN A 8 -15.43 5.59 13.48
C ASN A 8 -16.37 6.77 13.24
N SER A 9 -17.59 6.75 13.78
CA SER A 9 -18.56 7.84 13.60
C SER A 9 -18.06 9.13 14.24
N ALA A 10 -17.53 9.03 15.45
CA ALA A 10 -16.93 10.10 16.22
C ALA A 10 -15.74 10.74 15.48
N ILE A 11 -14.73 9.94 15.12
CA ILE A 11 -13.52 10.47 14.50
C ILE A 11 -13.89 11.23 13.21
N ASN A 12 -14.82 10.68 12.42
CA ASN A 12 -15.30 11.28 11.19
C ASN A 12 -16.08 12.57 11.43
N ARG A 13 -17.01 12.59 12.39
CA ARG A 13 -17.82 13.75 12.78
C ARG A 13 -16.95 14.96 13.13
N TRP A 14 -15.89 14.73 13.89
CA TRP A 14 -14.98 15.81 14.33
C TRP A 14 -13.78 16.02 13.41
N GLY A 15 -13.67 15.23 12.34
CA GLY A 15 -12.61 15.39 11.33
C GLY A 15 -11.21 15.14 11.88
N LEU A 16 -11.07 14.33 12.94
CA LEU A 16 -9.81 14.03 13.60
C LEU A 16 -8.92 13.09 12.76
N GLN A 17 -9.49 12.43 11.76
CA GLN A 17 -8.84 11.60 10.74
C GLN A 17 -8.41 12.36 9.47
N LYS A 18 -8.70 13.66 9.37
CA LYS A 18 -8.40 14.45 8.16
C LYS A 18 -6.89 14.65 7.96
N LYS A 19 -6.47 14.90 6.71
CA LYS A 19 -5.06 15.14 6.32
C LYS A 19 -4.32 16.16 7.19
N ARG A 20 -5.00 17.23 7.63
CA ARG A 20 -4.39 18.24 8.53
C ARG A 20 -4.07 17.70 9.93
N MET A 21 -4.76 16.64 10.37
CA MET A 21 -4.62 16.05 11.70
C MET A 21 -3.60 14.92 11.69
N VAL A 22 -3.75 13.98 10.76
CA VAL A 22 -2.94 12.75 10.71
C VAL A 22 -1.91 12.73 9.58
N GLY A 23 -1.82 13.80 8.79
CA GLY A 23 -0.95 13.86 7.62
C GLY A 23 -1.60 13.26 6.37
N ALA A 24 -0.90 13.39 5.24
CA ALA A 24 -1.34 12.88 3.95
C ALA A 24 -1.09 11.36 3.84
N VAL A 25 -1.61 10.55 4.76
CA VAL A 25 -1.23 9.14 4.95
C VAL A 25 -1.24 8.31 3.66
N SER A 26 -2.20 8.59 2.76
CA SER A 26 -2.29 7.94 1.44
C SER A 26 -1.11 8.32 0.52
N ASP A 27 -0.67 9.57 0.51
CA ASP A 27 0.48 10.02 -0.28
C ASP A 27 1.78 9.53 0.36
N GLU A 28 1.89 9.65 1.68
CA GLU A 28 3.09 9.28 2.44
C GLU A 28 3.38 7.78 2.38
N ILE A 29 2.36 6.92 2.46
CA ILE A 29 2.59 5.47 2.34
C ILE A 29 3.04 5.07 0.93
N ARG A 30 2.67 5.82 -0.11
CA ARG A 30 3.16 5.59 -1.49
C ARG A 30 4.60 6.03 -1.66
N LYS A 31 5.01 7.13 -1.01
CA LYS A 31 6.42 7.54 -0.95
C LYS A 31 7.28 6.54 -0.20
N CYS A 32 6.77 6.03 0.92
CA CYS A 32 7.41 4.99 1.71
C CYS A 32 7.49 3.66 0.95
N SER A 33 6.43 3.30 0.22
CA SER A 33 6.26 2.01 -0.47
C SER A 33 6.60 0.81 0.44
N PRO A 34 6.01 0.72 1.65
CA PRO A 34 6.40 -0.26 2.66
C PRO A 34 6.05 -1.68 2.22
N LYS A 35 6.82 -2.64 2.74
CA LYS A 35 6.58 -4.08 2.57
C LYS A 35 6.03 -4.71 3.84
N LYS A 36 6.40 -4.16 5.00
CA LYS A 36 5.88 -4.54 6.31
C LYS A 36 5.23 -3.35 6.99
N SER A 37 4.20 -3.63 7.80
CA SER A 37 3.53 -2.60 8.61
C SER A 37 4.51 -1.84 9.51
N LYS A 38 5.54 -2.51 10.03
CA LYS A 38 6.61 -1.89 10.82
C LYS A 38 7.43 -0.85 10.04
N ASP A 39 7.66 -1.07 8.74
CA ASP A 39 8.38 -0.11 7.90
C ASP A 39 7.55 1.17 7.72
N TRP A 40 6.23 1.00 7.52
CA TRP A 40 5.29 2.11 7.48
C TRP A 40 5.25 2.87 8.80
N GLU A 41 5.16 2.15 9.93
CA GLU A 41 5.13 2.74 11.27
C GLU A 41 6.38 3.60 11.53
N GLN A 42 7.56 3.04 11.28
CA GLN A 42 8.83 3.75 11.47
C GLN A 42 8.95 4.97 10.55
N TYR A 43 8.54 4.83 9.28
CA TYR A 43 8.51 5.94 8.35
C TYR A 43 7.56 7.05 8.82
N TYR A 44 6.34 6.70 9.22
CA TYR A 44 5.32 7.65 9.65
C TYR A 44 5.79 8.45 10.87
N TYR A 45 6.28 7.76 11.90
CA TYR A 45 6.74 8.43 13.13
C TYR A 45 7.96 9.32 12.93
N LYS A 46 8.79 9.01 11.93
CA LYS A 46 9.97 9.80 11.60
C LYS A 46 9.66 11.00 10.70
N ASN A 47 8.78 10.83 9.72
CA ASN A 47 8.64 11.79 8.61
C ASN A 47 7.31 12.55 8.58
N VAL A 48 6.28 12.07 9.29
CA VAL A 48 4.94 12.67 9.28
C VAL A 48 4.62 13.28 10.65
N TYR A 49 4.41 12.43 11.66
CA TYR A 49 4.18 12.85 13.04
C TYR A 49 4.63 11.78 14.02
N PRO A 50 5.25 12.12 15.17
CA PRO A 50 5.65 11.14 16.17
C PRO A 50 4.44 10.44 16.80
N LYS A 51 4.65 9.27 17.42
CA LYS A 51 3.57 8.50 18.08
C LYS A 51 2.81 9.32 19.13
N SER A 52 3.48 10.22 19.86
CA SER A 52 2.87 11.12 20.84
C SER A 52 1.76 11.99 20.24
N HIS A 53 1.90 12.43 19.00
CA HIS A 53 0.88 13.21 18.31
C HIS A 53 -0.41 12.39 18.06
N LEU A 54 -0.28 11.12 17.67
CA LEU A 54 -1.44 10.24 17.52
C LEU A 54 -2.12 9.96 18.87
N ILE A 55 -1.33 9.83 19.94
CA ILE A 55 -1.86 9.70 21.31
C ILE A 55 -2.68 10.95 21.67
N GLU A 56 -2.19 12.16 21.38
CA GLU A 56 -2.95 13.39 21.62
C GLU A 56 -4.25 13.47 20.82
N ILE A 57 -4.26 12.99 19.58
CA ILE A 57 -5.50 12.90 18.77
C ILE A 57 -6.47 11.90 19.41
N GLY A 58 -5.99 10.76 19.91
CA GLY A 58 -6.79 9.79 20.65
C GLY A 58 -7.43 10.38 21.91
N LYS A 59 -6.66 11.14 22.69
CA LYS A 59 -7.16 11.87 23.86
C LYS A 59 -8.23 12.90 23.48
N LYS A 60 -8.00 13.66 22.41
CA LYS A 60 -9.00 14.61 21.87
C LYS A 60 -10.29 13.91 21.43
N LEU A 61 -10.17 12.74 20.80
CA LEU A 61 -11.33 11.92 20.40
C LEU A 61 -12.11 11.46 21.64
N TYR A 62 -11.41 10.99 22.68
CA TYR A 62 -12.02 10.56 23.94
C TYR A 62 -12.84 11.69 24.58
N VAL A 63 -12.23 12.89 24.74
CA VAL A 63 -12.92 14.08 25.27
C VAL A 63 -14.17 14.41 24.45
N LYS A 64 -14.09 14.36 23.12
CA LYS A 64 -15.25 14.66 22.25
C LYS A 64 -16.37 13.64 22.39
N ILE A 65 -16.03 12.36 22.56
CA ILE A 65 -17.00 11.29 22.78
C ILE A 65 -17.68 11.48 24.15
N THR A 66 -16.91 11.73 25.21
CA THR A 66 -17.45 11.83 26.57
C THR A 66 -18.26 13.09 26.83
N GLU A 67 -17.93 14.21 26.18
CA GLU A 67 -18.70 15.46 26.26
C GLU A 67 -20.08 15.36 25.59
N VAL A 68 -20.22 14.54 24.54
CA VAL A 68 -21.36 14.65 23.60
C VAL A 68 -22.24 13.39 23.56
N LEU A 69 -21.73 12.20 23.86
CA LEU A 69 -22.43 10.93 23.63
C LEU A 69 -22.94 10.25 24.93
N GLN A 70 -23.21 11.05 25.98
CA GLN A 70 -23.48 10.63 27.38
C GLN A 70 -24.39 9.41 27.62
N ALA A 71 -25.28 9.03 26.69
CA ALA A 71 -26.24 7.95 26.87
C ALA A 71 -25.72 6.51 26.59
N GLU A 72 -24.55 6.33 25.94
CA GLU A 72 -24.03 5.01 25.53
C GLU A 72 -22.59 4.70 26.01
N LEU A 73 -22.07 5.47 26.98
CA LEU A 73 -20.63 5.63 27.24
C LEU A 73 -19.94 4.62 28.16
N ASN A 74 -20.62 3.63 28.73
CA ASN A 74 -19.99 2.78 29.75
C ASN A 74 -18.88 1.85 29.23
N GLU A 75 -18.60 1.84 27.92
CA GLU A 75 -17.65 0.88 27.31
C GLU A 75 -16.46 1.51 26.55
N ILE A 76 -16.35 2.84 26.45
CA ILE A 76 -15.25 3.51 25.72
C ILE A 76 -14.30 4.18 26.70
N THR A 77 -13.05 3.73 26.68
CA THR A 77 -11.95 4.32 27.46
C THR A 77 -11.09 5.24 26.59
N GLU A 78 -10.25 6.05 27.24
CA GLU A 78 -9.24 6.87 26.54
C GLU A 78 -8.28 6.01 25.70
N GLU A 79 -7.86 4.87 26.25
CA GLU A 79 -6.95 3.94 25.61
C GLU A 79 -7.55 3.35 24.33
N ASP A 80 -8.86 3.12 24.30
CA ASP A 80 -9.54 2.67 23.08
C ASP A 80 -9.49 3.72 21.98
N CYS A 81 -9.63 5.00 22.33
CA CYS A 81 -9.56 6.10 21.37
C CYS A 81 -8.13 6.26 20.83
N ILE A 82 -7.12 6.16 21.70
CA ILE A 82 -5.70 6.17 21.33
C ILE A 82 -5.38 5.02 20.37
N ASN A 83 -5.72 3.79 20.77
CA ASN A 83 -5.46 2.61 19.96
C ASN A 83 -6.20 2.65 18.64
N TYR A 84 -7.42 3.17 18.62
CA TYR A 84 -8.18 3.34 17.38
C TYR A 84 -7.49 4.31 16.41
N VAL A 85 -7.02 5.47 16.89
CA VAL A 85 -6.30 6.45 16.05
C VAL A 85 -5.00 5.86 15.50
N ILE A 86 -4.20 5.20 16.36
CA ILE A 86 -2.96 4.55 15.93
C ILE A 86 -3.26 3.46 14.89
N ASN A 87 -4.24 2.59 15.16
CA ASN A 87 -4.64 1.54 14.24
C ASN A 87 -5.13 2.09 12.89
N LEU A 88 -5.90 3.18 12.91
CA LEU A 88 -6.39 3.85 11.70
C LEU A 88 -5.25 4.37 10.82
N VAL A 89 -4.26 5.02 11.44
CA VAL A 89 -3.14 5.66 10.73
C VAL A 89 -2.08 4.66 10.31
N ILE A 90 -1.81 3.65 11.15
CA ILE A 90 -0.75 2.67 10.91
C ILE A 90 -1.32 1.45 10.18
N SER A 91 -2.02 0.57 10.89
CA SER A 91 -2.45 -0.73 10.36
C SER A 91 -3.41 -0.58 9.18
N ARG A 92 -4.51 0.17 9.34
CA ARG A 92 -5.53 0.28 8.27
C ARG A 92 -5.00 0.95 7.01
N THR A 93 -4.09 1.92 7.16
CA THR A 93 -3.45 2.56 6.00
C THR A 93 -2.54 1.56 5.27
N PHE A 94 -1.76 0.77 6.01
CA PHE A 94 -0.92 -0.28 5.44
C PHE A 94 -1.75 -1.38 4.76
N ASP A 95 -2.79 -1.88 5.44
CA ASP A 95 -3.68 -2.92 4.91
C ASP A 95 -4.36 -2.44 3.63
N GLY A 96 -4.88 -1.20 3.64
CA GLY A 96 -5.45 -0.58 2.45
C GLY A 96 -4.46 -0.52 1.28
N TYR A 97 -3.22 -0.09 1.54
CA TYR A 97 -2.16 -0.06 0.51
C TYR A 97 -1.84 -1.46 -0.05
N MET A 98 -1.78 -2.48 0.82
CA MET A 98 -1.54 -3.86 0.38
C MET A 98 -2.71 -4.44 -0.40
N THR A 99 -3.95 -4.15 -0.01
CA THR A 99 -5.14 -4.50 -0.78
C THR A 99 -5.13 -3.83 -2.16
N GLU A 100 -4.70 -2.57 -2.28
CA GLU A 100 -4.57 -1.91 -3.58
C GLU A 100 -3.60 -2.67 -4.51
N LYS A 101 -2.45 -3.11 -3.98
CA LYS A 101 -1.50 -3.93 -4.75
C LYS A 101 -2.12 -5.26 -5.16
N LYS A 102 -2.89 -5.87 -4.25
CA LYS A 102 -3.60 -7.14 -4.49
C LYS A 102 -4.56 -7.03 -5.68
N THR A 103 -5.46 -6.05 -5.63
CA THR A 103 -6.45 -5.82 -6.69
C THR A 103 -5.80 -5.59 -8.06
N VAL A 104 -4.66 -4.90 -8.11
CA VAL A 104 -3.97 -4.61 -9.37
C VAL A 104 -3.35 -5.86 -9.98
N TYR A 105 -2.78 -6.77 -9.18
CA TYR A 105 -2.28 -8.02 -9.75
C TYR A 105 -3.43 -8.92 -10.20
N GLU A 106 -4.55 -8.96 -9.48
CA GLU A 106 -5.72 -9.77 -9.86
C GLU A 106 -6.24 -9.31 -11.22
N GLN A 107 -6.39 -7.99 -11.39
CA GLN A 107 -6.73 -7.38 -12.68
C GLN A 107 -5.71 -7.75 -13.78
N LEU A 108 -4.42 -7.70 -13.48
CA LEU A 108 -3.37 -8.04 -14.44
C LEU A 108 -3.40 -9.53 -14.82
N GLN A 109 -3.65 -10.41 -13.86
CA GLN A 109 -3.79 -11.86 -14.07
C GLN A 109 -4.95 -12.15 -15.03
N ASP A 110 -6.11 -11.51 -14.82
CA ASP A 110 -7.28 -11.68 -15.69
C ASP A 110 -6.98 -11.22 -17.13
N ILE A 111 -6.29 -10.09 -17.29
CA ILE A 111 -5.91 -9.55 -18.61
C ILE A 111 -4.91 -10.45 -19.33
N LEU A 112 -3.93 -10.99 -18.61
CA LEU A 112 -2.86 -11.81 -19.20
C LEU A 112 -3.28 -13.27 -19.42
N GLY A 113 -4.30 -13.76 -18.72
CA GLY A 113 -4.75 -15.15 -18.78
C GLY A 113 -3.71 -16.15 -18.27
N VAL A 114 -2.83 -15.72 -17.35
CA VAL A 114 -1.77 -16.57 -16.76
C VAL A 114 -1.75 -16.40 -15.25
N LYS A 115 -1.42 -17.47 -14.52
CA LYS A 115 -1.30 -17.42 -13.05
C LYS A 115 -0.17 -16.47 -12.65
N ILE A 116 -0.49 -15.54 -11.74
CA ILE A 116 0.45 -14.67 -11.04
C ILE A 116 0.54 -15.14 -9.58
N GLU A 117 1.76 -15.25 -9.05
CA GLU A 117 2.02 -15.72 -7.69
C GLU A 117 2.77 -14.65 -6.87
N PRO A 118 2.52 -14.53 -5.56
CA PRO A 118 3.30 -13.65 -4.70
C PRO A 118 4.76 -14.10 -4.65
N ALA A 119 5.68 -13.16 -4.72
CA ALA A 119 7.11 -13.48 -4.68
C ALA A 119 7.56 -13.89 -3.27
N PRO A 120 8.56 -14.80 -3.15
CA PRO A 120 9.21 -15.05 -1.88
C PRO A 120 9.85 -13.78 -1.31
N ASP A 121 9.93 -13.70 0.01
CA ASP A 121 10.61 -12.62 0.75
C ASP A 121 12.01 -12.29 0.21
N GLU A 122 12.77 -13.29 -0.22
CA GLU A 122 14.11 -13.10 -0.77
C GLU A 122 14.10 -12.29 -2.08
N TRP A 123 13.10 -12.51 -2.94
CA TRP A 123 13.01 -11.85 -4.23
C TRP A 123 12.63 -10.38 -4.09
N ASP A 124 11.76 -10.08 -3.13
CA ASP A 124 11.46 -8.72 -2.77
C ASP A 124 12.72 -7.98 -2.28
N ARG A 125 13.47 -8.58 -1.35
CA ARG A 125 14.67 -7.94 -0.77
C ARG A 125 15.82 -7.76 -1.77
N LEU A 126 16.03 -8.73 -2.66
CA LEU A 126 17.17 -8.71 -3.59
C LEU A 126 16.85 -8.04 -4.93
N PHE A 127 15.59 -8.12 -5.37
CA PHE A 127 15.20 -7.76 -6.72
C PHE A 127 14.00 -6.82 -6.78
N ASN A 128 13.40 -6.45 -5.66
CA ASN A 128 12.19 -5.61 -5.57
C ASN A 128 10.97 -6.19 -6.29
N VAL A 129 10.90 -7.52 -6.38
CA VAL A 129 9.81 -8.23 -7.04
C VAL A 129 8.69 -8.51 -6.04
N ASP A 130 7.49 -8.01 -6.31
CA ASP A 130 6.30 -8.24 -5.47
C ASP A 130 5.58 -9.55 -5.85
N PHE A 131 5.49 -9.83 -7.14
CA PHE A 131 4.80 -10.98 -7.72
C PHE A 131 5.61 -11.55 -8.88
N PHE A 132 5.32 -12.77 -9.29
CA PHE A 132 5.96 -13.37 -10.46
C PHE A 132 4.99 -14.20 -11.30
N ILE A 133 5.40 -14.42 -12.55
CA ILE A 133 4.77 -15.37 -13.48
C ILE A 133 5.80 -16.45 -13.78
N LYS A 134 5.43 -17.71 -13.59
CA LYS A 134 6.26 -18.86 -13.94
C LYS A 134 5.95 -19.34 -15.36
N ILE A 135 6.98 -19.42 -16.21
CA ILE A 135 6.91 -19.97 -17.56
C ILE A 135 7.94 -21.08 -17.68
N LYS A 136 7.49 -22.34 -17.65
CA LYS A 136 8.36 -23.53 -17.56
C LYS A 136 9.30 -23.41 -16.34
N ASP A 137 10.60 -23.32 -16.56
CA ASP A 137 11.69 -23.16 -15.60
C ASP A 137 12.13 -21.68 -15.40
N LYS A 138 11.50 -20.74 -16.11
CA LYS A 138 11.84 -19.31 -16.09
C LYS A 138 10.77 -18.49 -15.37
N PHE A 139 11.16 -17.30 -14.93
CA PHE A 139 10.29 -16.43 -14.14
C PHE A 139 10.33 -14.99 -14.62
N ILE A 140 9.16 -14.38 -14.74
CA ILE A 140 8.97 -12.94 -14.97
C ILE A 140 8.63 -12.30 -13.64
N GLY A 141 9.37 -11.26 -13.25
CA GLY A 141 9.08 -10.50 -12.04
C GLY A 141 8.11 -9.35 -12.31
N LEU A 142 7.28 -9.03 -11.34
CA LEU A 142 6.32 -7.94 -11.36
C LEU A 142 6.47 -7.11 -10.08
N GLN A 143 6.59 -5.80 -10.24
CA GLN A 143 6.62 -4.85 -9.14
C GLN A 143 5.43 -3.91 -9.28
N ILE A 144 4.54 -3.91 -8.28
CA ILE A 144 3.29 -3.16 -8.33
C ILE A 144 3.42 -1.91 -7.47
N LYS A 145 3.21 -0.76 -8.10
CA LYS A 145 3.34 0.56 -7.48
C LYS A 145 2.03 1.32 -7.60
N PRO A 146 1.16 1.28 -6.57
CA PRO A 146 0.03 2.19 -6.47
C PRO A 146 0.54 3.62 -6.34
N ALA A 147 0.10 4.49 -7.25
CA ALA A 147 0.59 5.85 -7.41
C ALA A 147 -0.55 6.86 -7.38
N GLY A 148 -0.28 8.03 -6.81
CA GLY A 148 -0.98 9.25 -7.23
C GLY A 148 -0.28 9.82 -8.45
N PHE A 149 -1.01 10.51 -9.34
CA PHE A 149 -0.44 11.11 -10.55
C PHE A 149 0.80 11.96 -10.29
N ALA A 150 0.83 12.70 -9.17
CA ALA A 150 1.95 13.55 -8.76
C ALA A 150 3.27 12.78 -8.49
N PHE A 151 3.23 11.45 -8.29
CA PHE A 151 4.38 10.64 -7.90
C PHE A 151 4.95 9.79 -9.05
N ILE A 152 4.37 9.88 -10.26
CA ILE A 152 4.76 9.02 -11.40
C ILE A 152 6.24 9.25 -11.79
N THR A 153 6.69 10.50 -11.87
CA THR A 153 8.09 10.83 -12.20
C THR A 153 9.08 10.21 -11.19
N GLN A 154 8.71 10.21 -9.91
CA GLN A 154 9.54 9.61 -8.85
C GLN A 154 9.64 8.08 -9.03
N ILE A 155 8.54 7.42 -9.38
CA ILE A 155 8.53 5.98 -9.65
C ILE A 155 9.40 5.62 -10.87
N ILE A 156 9.38 6.45 -11.91
CA ILE A 156 10.25 6.25 -13.09
C ILE A 156 11.73 6.35 -12.71
N LYS A 157 12.09 7.30 -11.84
CA LYS A 157 13.46 7.42 -11.33
C LYS A 157 13.85 6.23 -10.45
N GLU A 158 12.95 5.74 -9.60
CA GLU A 158 13.15 4.53 -8.80
C GLU A 158 13.44 3.31 -9.71
N ARG A 159 12.67 3.15 -10.80
CA ARG A 159 12.89 2.08 -11.78
C ARG A 159 14.28 2.10 -12.39
N GLN A 160 14.81 3.28 -12.71
CA GLN A 160 16.18 3.42 -13.22
C GLN A 160 17.22 2.99 -12.18
N GLN A 161 17.01 3.33 -10.91
CA GLN A 161 17.91 2.93 -9.82
C GLN A 161 17.89 1.40 -9.58
N GLN A 162 16.76 0.74 -9.83
CA GLN A 162 16.60 -0.71 -9.68
C GLN A 162 17.00 -1.52 -10.92
N GLU A 163 17.49 -0.86 -11.98
CA GLU A 163 17.86 -1.54 -13.22
C GLU A 163 18.94 -2.62 -13.00
N THR A 164 19.94 -2.33 -12.16
CA THR A 164 21.01 -3.28 -11.83
C THR A 164 20.48 -4.53 -11.13
N THR A 165 19.55 -4.37 -10.18
CA THR A 165 18.93 -5.52 -9.48
C THR A 165 18.04 -6.32 -10.43
N HIS A 166 17.33 -5.66 -11.33
CA HIS A 166 16.49 -6.33 -12.32
C HIS A 166 17.32 -7.11 -13.35
N LYS A 167 18.49 -6.59 -13.76
CA LYS A 167 19.45 -7.33 -14.60
C LYS A 167 19.94 -8.60 -13.90
N LYS A 168 20.21 -8.54 -12.58
CA LYS A 168 20.58 -9.73 -11.79
C LYS A 168 19.44 -10.75 -11.72
N PHE A 169 18.19 -10.29 -11.55
CA PHE A 169 17.01 -11.16 -11.59
C PHE A 169 16.93 -11.87 -12.95
N THR A 170 17.03 -11.13 -14.06
CA THR A 170 16.95 -11.70 -15.40
C THR A 170 18.08 -12.68 -15.70
N ALA A 171 19.30 -12.39 -15.27
CA ALA A 171 20.42 -13.31 -15.41
C ALA A 171 20.19 -14.62 -14.63
N LYS A 172 19.59 -14.54 -13.44
CA LYS A 172 19.34 -15.71 -12.57
C LYS A 172 18.10 -16.52 -12.97
N TYR A 173 17.03 -15.87 -13.41
CA TYR A 173 15.71 -16.47 -13.59
C TYR A 173 15.17 -16.42 -15.04
N GLY A 174 15.91 -15.82 -15.96
CA GLY A 174 15.66 -15.83 -17.40
C GLY A 174 14.62 -14.81 -17.90
N GLY A 175 13.66 -14.38 -17.08
CA GLY A 175 12.67 -13.37 -17.44
C GLY A 175 12.97 -11.98 -16.91
N LYS A 176 12.30 -10.97 -17.47
CA LYS A 176 12.42 -9.57 -17.07
C LYS A 176 11.60 -9.25 -15.82
N VAL A 177 11.92 -8.12 -15.18
CA VAL A 177 11.08 -7.51 -14.14
C VAL A 177 10.36 -6.30 -14.71
N PHE A 178 9.04 -6.24 -14.51
CA PHE A 178 8.17 -5.17 -15.01
C PHE A 178 7.58 -4.33 -13.88
N TYR A 179 7.60 -3.01 -14.04
CA TYR A 179 6.88 -2.08 -13.18
C TYR A 179 5.44 -1.95 -13.66
N VAL A 180 4.49 -2.21 -12.79
CA VAL A 180 3.06 -2.00 -13.02
C VAL A 180 2.63 -0.86 -12.13
N ILE A 181 2.44 0.31 -12.76
CA ILE A 181 1.99 1.51 -12.08
C ILE A 181 0.47 1.52 -12.13
N SER A 182 -0.18 1.63 -10.98
CA SER A 182 -1.63 1.77 -10.91
C SER A 182 -2.03 3.10 -10.30
N ILE A 183 -3.12 3.66 -10.79
CA ILE A 183 -3.71 4.90 -10.27
C ILE A 183 -5.14 4.64 -9.86
N LYS A 184 -5.66 5.48 -8.94
CA LYS A 184 -7.09 5.54 -8.66
C LYS A 184 -7.74 6.51 -9.65
N GLU A 185 -8.70 6.04 -10.44
CA GLU A 185 -9.52 6.84 -11.34
C GLU A 185 -10.98 6.71 -10.85
N GLY A 186 -11.49 7.75 -10.17
CA GLY A 186 -12.74 7.67 -9.42
C GLY A 186 -12.65 6.62 -8.31
N ASP A 187 -13.51 5.60 -8.37
CA ASP A 187 -13.50 4.45 -7.44
C ASP A 187 -12.79 3.21 -7.99
N LYS A 188 -12.32 3.25 -9.24
CA LYS A 188 -11.65 2.12 -9.87
C LYS A 188 -10.13 2.25 -9.79
N LYS A 189 -9.46 1.11 -9.71
CA LYS A 189 -8.00 1.01 -9.88
C LYS A 189 -7.72 0.67 -11.34
N LYS A 190 -6.78 1.39 -11.94
CA LYS A 190 -6.42 1.24 -13.35
C LYS A 190 -4.91 1.17 -13.49
N ILE A 191 -4.44 0.25 -14.31
CA ILE A 191 -3.04 0.19 -14.73
C ILE A 191 -2.78 1.42 -15.62
N TYR A 192 -1.89 2.30 -15.16
CA TYR A 192 -1.57 3.57 -15.81
C TYR A 192 -0.71 3.36 -17.04
N ASN A 193 0.38 2.59 -16.91
CA ASN A 193 1.31 2.30 -17.99
C ASN A 193 0.83 1.09 -18.81
N ALA A 194 -0.31 1.23 -19.50
CA ALA A 194 -0.97 0.14 -20.21
C ALA A 194 -0.06 -0.64 -21.18
N ASP A 195 0.93 0.02 -21.78
CA ASP A 195 1.92 -0.62 -22.67
C ASP A 195 2.67 -1.78 -22.00
N VAL A 196 2.82 -1.76 -20.67
CA VAL A 196 3.48 -2.84 -19.92
C VAL A 196 2.78 -4.17 -20.08
N ILE A 197 1.46 -4.17 -20.30
CA ILE A 197 0.68 -5.40 -20.50
C ILE A 197 1.17 -6.09 -21.77
N GLU A 198 1.35 -5.34 -22.85
CA GLU A 198 1.83 -5.88 -24.12
C GLU A 198 3.32 -6.28 -24.04
N GLU A 199 4.13 -5.55 -23.27
CA GLU A 199 5.51 -5.96 -22.99
C GLU A 199 5.59 -7.29 -22.23
N ILE A 200 4.73 -7.49 -21.22
CA ILE A 200 4.66 -8.73 -20.46
C ILE A 200 4.19 -9.88 -21.36
N LYS A 201 3.15 -9.67 -22.18
CA LYS A 201 2.68 -10.68 -23.16
C LYS A 201 3.78 -11.10 -24.12
N LYS A 202 4.56 -10.13 -24.64
CA LYS A 202 5.71 -10.42 -25.51
C LYS A 202 6.78 -11.24 -24.80
N GLU A 203 7.11 -10.91 -23.55
CA GLU A 203 8.08 -11.68 -22.77
C GLU A 203 7.56 -13.10 -22.48
N ILE A 204 6.29 -13.26 -22.12
CA ILE A 204 5.65 -14.58 -21.98
C ILE A 204 5.79 -15.39 -23.27
N GLY A 205 5.47 -14.79 -24.43
CA GLY A 205 5.59 -15.45 -25.73
C GLY A 205 7.03 -15.86 -26.07
N LYS A 206 8.01 -15.00 -25.77
CA LYS A 206 9.44 -15.29 -25.92
C LYS A 206 9.89 -16.46 -25.02
N LEU A 207 9.43 -16.52 -23.77
CA LEU A 207 9.85 -17.56 -22.82
C LEU A 207 9.13 -18.90 -23.03
N LYS A 208 7.98 -18.91 -23.73
CA LYS A 208 7.29 -20.15 -24.13
C LYS A 208 7.98 -20.92 -25.25
N LYS A 209 8.73 -20.23 -26.12
CA LYS A 209 9.59 -20.83 -27.14
C LYS A 209 10.73 -21.57 -26.43
#